data_AF-A0A3N5XCE0-F1
#
_entry.id   AF-A0A3N5XCE0-F1
#
_cell.length_a   1.000
_cell.length_b   1.000
_cell.length_c   1.000
_cell.angle_alpha   90.00
_cell.angle_beta   90.00
_cell.angle_gamma   90.00
#
_symmetry.space_group_name_H-M   'P 1'
#
loop_
_entity.id
_entity.type
_entity.pdbx_description
1 polymer ?
#
loop_
_entity_poly.entity_id
_entity_poly.type
_entity_poly.pdbx_seq_one_letter_code
_entity_poly.pdbx_strand_id
1 'polypeptide(L)' 'MRREAVLSVLSEHKKEIEKKFGVKRIGIFGSVARDEAEKDSDVDVVVETTEPNLFMMVDLKDELERMLGARVDLIRYWRR' A
#
# COMPACT_ATOMS: atom_id res chain seq x y z
N MET A 1 7.55 -10.90 -4.20
CA MET A 1 6.25 -11.26 -3.55
C MET A 1 5.17 -11.47 -4.63
N ARG A 2 4.14 -12.31 -4.44
CA ARG A 2 3.08 -12.52 -5.47
C ARG A 2 1.95 -11.50 -5.33
N ARG A 3 1.38 -11.07 -6.48
CA ARG A 3 0.26 -10.12 -6.57
C ARG A 3 -0.92 -10.49 -5.66
N GLU A 4 -1.36 -11.74 -5.73
CA GLU A 4 -2.52 -12.24 -4.99
C GLU A 4 -2.31 -12.18 -3.48
N ALA A 5 -1.09 -12.49 -3.02
CA ALA A 5 -0.75 -12.42 -1.60
C ALA A 5 -0.86 -10.98 -1.08
N VAL A 6 -0.33 -10.01 -1.82
CA VAL A 6 -0.43 -8.59 -1.47
C VAL A 6 -1.88 -8.13 -1.45
N LEU A 7 -2.66 -8.45 -2.48
CA LEU A 7 -4.07 -8.10 -2.54
C LEU A 7 -4.88 -8.72 -1.40
N SER A 8 -4.57 -9.95 -1.00
CA SER A 8 -5.23 -10.62 0.14
C SER A 8 -4.95 -9.88 1.45
N VAL A 9 -3.69 -9.54 1.74
CA VAL A 9 -3.30 -8.80 2.95
C VAL A 9 -3.97 -7.42 2.98
N LEU A 10 -3.92 -6.68 1.87
CA LEU A 10 -4.56 -5.36 1.77
C LEU A 10 -6.09 -5.44 1.92
N SER A 11 -6.70 -6.47 1.34
CA SER A 11 -8.14 -6.74 1.45
C SER A 11 -8.55 -6.99 2.91
N GLU A 12 -7.80 -7.82 3.62
CA GLU A 12 -8.07 -8.19 5.01
C GLU A 12 -7.97 -6.98 5.95
N HIS A 13 -6.98 -6.12 5.73
CA HIS A 13 -6.72 -4.95 6.58
C HIS A 13 -7.38 -3.66 6.07
N LYS A 14 -8.11 -3.71 4.95
CA LYS A 14 -8.67 -2.53 4.27
C LYS A 14 -9.45 -1.63 5.22
N LYS A 15 -10.40 -2.21 5.98
CA LYS A 15 -11.25 -1.44 6.91
C LYS A 15 -10.45 -0.76 8.01
N GLU A 16 -9.39 -1.42 8.49
CA GLU A 16 -8.52 -0.84 9.50
C GLU A 16 -7.73 0.34 8.91
N ILE A 17 -7.17 0.14 7.71
CA ILE A 17 -6.38 1.15 7.01
C ILE A 17 -7.24 2.39 6.71
N GLU A 18 -8.47 2.20 6.20
CA GLU A 18 -9.43 3.27 5.93
C GLU A 18 -9.73 4.08 7.21
N LYS A 19 -9.92 3.41 8.35
CA LYS A 19 -10.29 4.05 9.62
C LYS A 19 -9.11 4.74 10.31
N LYS A 20 -7.94 4.12 10.35
CA LYS A 20 -6.74 4.67 11.03
C LYS A 20 -6.09 5.79 10.21
N PHE A 21 -6.02 5.63 8.89
CA PHE A 21 -5.21 6.47 8.03
C PHE A 21 -6.02 7.39 7.09
N GLY A 22 -7.36 7.39 7.17
CA GLY A 22 -8.19 8.25 6.32
C GLY A 22 -8.02 7.97 4.82
N VAL A 23 -7.63 6.74 4.49
CA VAL A 23 -7.44 6.29 3.11
C VAL A 23 -8.82 6.02 2.51
N LYS A 24 -9.11 6.62 1.36
CA LYS A 24 -10.31 6.34 0.58
C LYS A 24 -10.15 5.13 -0.32
N ARG A 25 -8.97 5.00 -0.93
CA ARG A 25 -8.65 3.91 -1.86
C ARG A 25 -7.20 3.53 -1.69
N ILE A 26 -6.94 2.23 -1.70
CA ILE A 26 -5.61 1.64 -1.68
C ILE A 26 -5.52 0.63 -2.83
N GLY A 27 -4.37 0.56 -3.47
CA GLY A 27 -4.10 -0.39 -4.53
C GLY A 27 -2.61 -0.60 -4.72
N ILE A 28 -2.27 -1.57 -5.55
CA ILE A 28 -0.90 -1.85 -5.97
C ILE A 28 -0.70 -1.44 -7.42
N PHE A 29 0.51 -1.04 -7.75
CA PHE A 29 0.93 -0.77 -9.12
C PHE A 29 2.31 -1.39 -9.37
N GLY A 30 2.99 -1.02 -10.45
CA GLY A 30 4.35 -1.49 -10.72
C GLY A 30 4.48 -2.98 -11.04
N SER A 31 5.65 -3.55 -10.75
CA SER A 31 6.04 -4.92 -11.12
C SER A 31 5.18 -5.98 -10.42
N VAL A 32 4.82 -5.76 -9.15
CA VAL A 32 3.94 -6.64 -8.37
C VAL A 32 2.55 -6.71 -9.01
N ALA A 33 2.02 -5.60 -9.51
CA ALA A 33 0.72 -5.59 -10.18
C ALA A 33 0.72 -6.31 -11.54
N ARG A 34 1.89 -6.47 -12.18
CA ARG A 34 2.09 -7.15 -13.47
C ARG A 34 2.58 -8.60 -13.35
N ASP A 35 2.70 -9.13 -12.14
CA ASP A 35 3.30 -10.44 -11.86
C ASP A 35 4.76 -10.58 -12.34
N GLU A 36 5.47 -9.45 -12.48
CA GLU A 36 6.87 -9.36 -12.91
C GLU A 36 7.83 -9.14 -11.71
N ALA A 37 7.33 -9.19 -10.48
CA ALA A 37 8.14 -8.94 -9.29
C ALA A 37 9.09 -10.10 -8.96
N GLU A 38 10.36 -9.78 -8.75
CA GLU A 38 11.37 -10.72 -8.28
C GLU A 38 11.34 -10.87 -6.74
N LYS A 39 12.24 -11.69 -6.20
CA LYS A 39 12.26 -12.02 -4.76
C LYS A 39 12.56 -10.80 -3.88
N ASP A 40 13.38 -9.89 -4.36
CA ASP A 40 13.84 -8.70 -3.62
C ASP A 40 13.16 -7.41 -4.11
N SER A 41 12.09 -7.52 -4.90
CA SER A 41 11.35 -6.34 -5.38
C SER A 41 10.53 -5.69 -4.26
N ASP A 42 10.61 -4.37 -4.19
CA ASP A 42 9.74 -3.54 -3.36
C ASP A 42 8.27 -3.65 -3.84
N VAL A 43 7.32 -3.40 -2.93
CA VAL A 43 5.88 -3.40 -3.24
C VAL A 43 5.41 -1.96 -3.44
N ASP A 44 5.10 -1.63 -4.69
CA ASP A 44 4.55 -0.34 -5.08
C ASP A 44 3.06 -0.22 -4.69
N VAL A 45 2.76 0.65 -3.72
CA VAL A 45 1.40 0.88 -3.19
C VAL A 45 0.97 2.32 -3.45
N VAL A 46 -0.23 2.47 -4.04
CA VAL A 46 -0.85 3.77 -4.28
C VAL A 46 -2.04 3.96 -3.35
N VAL A 47 -2.10 5.14 -2.72
CA VAL A 47 -3.19 5.53 -1.82
C VAL A 47 -3.84 6.85 -2.21
N GLU A 48 -5.16 6.90 -2.13
CA GLU A 48 -5.96 8.12 -2.27
C GLU A 48 -6.45 8.52 -0.88
N THR A 49 -6.08 9.72 -0.41
CA THR A 49 -6.47 10.25 0.91
C THR A 49 -7.16 11.61 0.75
N THR A 50 -8.14 11.90 1.60
CA THR A 50 -8.81 13.22 1.63
C THR A 50 -8.01 14.29 2.33
N GLU A 51 -7.34 13.91 3.41
CA GLU A 51 -6.59 14.83 4.26
C GLU A 51 -5.14 14.31 4.31
N PRO A 52 -4.26 14.81 3.42
CA PRO A 52 -2.88 14.37 3.41
C PRO A 52 -2.18 14.84 4.67
N ASN A 53 -1.76 13.88 5.49
CA ASN A 53 -0.90 14.11 6.66
C ASN A 53 0.39 13.29 6.49
N LEU A 54 1.53 13.97 6.52
CA LEU A 54 2.83 13.34 6.31
C LEU A 54 3.13 12.25 7.34
N PHE A 55 2.79 12.47 8.62
CA PHE A 55 3.00 11.48 9.67
C PHE A 55 2.16 10.23 9.43
N MET A 56 0.89 10.40 9.04
CA MET A 56 0.02 9.27 8.72
C MET A 56 0.53 8.47 7.51
N MET A 57 1.15 9.13 6.53
CA MET A 57 1.74 8.43 5.38
C MET A 57 2.97 7.61 5.79
N VAL A 58 3.81 8.13 6.69
CA VAL A 58 4.95 7.40 7.25
C VAL A 58 4.47 6.20 8.06
N ASP A 59 3.52 6.41 8.97
CA ASP A 59 2.95 5.33 9.80
C ASP A 59 2.27 4.26 8.93
N LEU A 60 1.53 4.67 7.88
CA LEU A 60 0.91 3.74 6.94
C LEU A 60 1.96 2.94 6.18
N LYS A 61 3.05 3.56 5.75
CA LYS A 61 4.14 2.86 5.08
C LYS A 61 4.73 1.80 6.01
N ASP A 62 5.11 2.16 7.23
CA ASP A 62 5.69 1.24 8.20
C ASP A 62 4.74 0.07 8.52
N GLU A 63 3.45 0.35 8.64
CA GLU A 63 2.43 -0.67 8.87
C GLU A 63 2.31 -1.63 7.67
N LEU A 64 2.30 -1.10 6.44
CA LEU A 64 2.26 -1.92 5.23
C LEU A 64 3.52 -2.79 5.08
N GLU A 65 4.70 -2.25 5.40
CA GLU A 65 5.95 -3.03 5.38
C GLU A 65 5.91 -4.19 6.37
N ARG A 66 5.36 -3.96 7.57
CA ARG A 66 5.15 -5.01 8.58
C ARG A 66 4.13 -6.05 8.14
N MET A 67 2.99 -5.62 7.59
CA MET A 67 1.93 -6.52 7.12
C MET A 67 2.38 -7.38 5.94
N LEU A 68 3.16 -6.82 5.02
CA LEU A 68 3.61 -7.50 3.80
C LEU A 68 4.93 -8.25 3.99
N GLY A 69 5.71 -7.92 5.02
CA GLY A 69 7.04 -8.50 5.26
C GLY A 69 8.05 -8.13 4.17
N ALA A 70 7.82 -7.03 3.47
CA ALA A 70 8.62 -6.54 2.35
C ALA A 70 8.65 -5.01 2.39
N ARG A 71 9.66 -4.41 1.75
CA ARG A 71 9.71 -2.96 1.58
C ARG A 71 8.55 -2.47 0.72
N VAL A 72 8.02 -1.30 1.07
CA VAL A 72 6.86 -0.70 0.41
C VAL A 72 7.24 0.69 -0.09
N ASP A 73 7.03 0.92 -1.39
CA ASP A 73 7.06 2.27 -1.93
C ASP A 73 5.64 2.83 -1.97
N LEU A 74 5.36 3.78 -1.08
CA LEU A 74 4.03 4.36 -0.89
C LEU A 74 3.93 5.69 -1.62
N ILE A 75 3.11 5.73 -2.67
CA ILE A 75 2.81 6.97 -3.38
C ILE A 75 1.37 7.41 -3.14
N ARG A 76 1.17 8.72 -3.20
CA ARG A 76 -0.16 9.32 -3.09
C ARG A 76 -0.74 9.56 -4.49
N TYR A 77 -1.98 9.16 -4.70
CA TYR A 77 -2.74 9.51 -5.89
C TYR A 77 -3.23 10.96 -5.77
N TRP A 78 -2.73 11.83 -6.64
CA TRP A 78 -3.17 13.22 -6.72
C TRP A 78 -4.19 13.33 -7.86
N ARG A 79 -5.48 13.32 -7.51
CA ARG A 79 -6.53 13.65 -8.49
C ARG A 79 -6.61 15.17 -8.59
N ARG A 80 -6.14 15.73 -9.69
CA ARG A 80 -6.32 17.14 -10.05
C ARG A 80 -7.68 17.36 -10.69
#